data_AF-A0A5N7MDL1-F1
#
_entry.id   AF-A0A5N7MDL1-F1
#
_cell.length_a   1.000
_cell.length_b   1.000
_cell.length_c   1.000
_cell.angle_alpha   90.00
_cell.angle_beta   90.00
_cell.angle_gamma   90.00
#
_symmetry.space_group_name_H-M   'P 1'
#
loop_
_entity.id
_entity.type
_entity.pdbx_description
1 polymer ?
#
loop_
_entity_poly.entity_id
_entity_poly.type
_entity_poly.pdbx_seq_one_letter_code
_entity_poly.pdbx_strand_id
1 'polypeptide(L)'
;MLQPLTQIQKFGQDNLDATVKALGAFSSNSQTIASETADFARKSFEQTSATVEKLLGVQTLDKAVEIQTAFVKGAYDSLVSQTAKMSALYSALATETMKPYEGLLSKATAA
;
A
#
# COMPACT_ATOMS: atom_id res chain seq x y z
N MET A 1 -19.15 17.32 42.40
CA MET A 1 -18.06 17.80 41.53
C MET A 1 -17.25 16.66 40.88
N LEU A 2 -17.83 15.47 40.61
CA LEU A 2 -17.12 14.31 40.04
C LEU A 2 -17.30 14.15 38.52
N GLN A 3 -18.24 14.89 37.92
CA GLN A 3 -18.48 14.87 36.47
C GLN A 3 -17.27 15.32 35.61
N PRO A 4 -16.48 16.34 36.00
CA PRO A 4 -15.30 16.72 35.23
C PRO A 4 -14.23 15.62 35.20
N LEU A 5 -14.00 14.95 36.34
CA LEU A 5 -13.02 13.86 36.45
C LEU A 5 -13.42 12.64 35.61
N THR A 6 -14.70 12.28 35.61
CA THR A 6 -15.22 11.16 34.82
C THR A 6 -15.21 11.45 33.32
N GLN A 7 -15.43 12.70 32.88
CA GLN A 7 -15.26 13.08 31.48
C GLN A 7 -13.80 13.03 31.02
N ILE A 8 -12.87 13.53 31.83
CA ILE A 8 -11.42 13.45 31.53
C ILE A 8 -10.98 11.98 31.41
N GLN A 9 -11.44 11.12 32.32
CA GLN A 9 -11.11 9.70 32.29
C GLN A 9 -11.67 9.00 31.05
N LYS A 10 -12.91 9.31 30.65
CA LYS A 10 -13.54 8.78 29.44
C LYS A 10 -12.85 9.27 28.16
N PHE A 11 -12.48 10.55 28.10
CA PHE A 11 -11.70 11.11 26.99
C PHE A 11 -10.33 10.43 26.86
N GLY A 12 -9.65 10.17 27.99
CA GLY A 12 -8.39 9.42 27.99
C GLY A 12 -8.55 7.99 27.47
N GLN A 13 -9.63 7.29 27.83
CA GLN A 13 -9.94 5.96 27.30
C GLN A 13 -10.26 5.99 25.79
N ASP A 14 -11.12 6.90 25.34
CA ASP A 14 -11.48 7.04 23.92
C ASP A 14 -10.22 7.36 23.07
N ASN A 15 -9.29 8.16 23.59
CA ASN A 15 -8.02 8.48 22.92
C ASN A 15 -7.06 7.27 22.83
N LEU A 16 -6.99 6.46 23.88
CA LEU A 16 -6.20 5.22 23.87
C LEU A 16 -6.77 4.21 22.87
N ASP A 17 -8.09 4.02 22.86
CA ASP A 17 -8.77 3.13 21.91
C ASP A 17 -8.55 3.59 20.46
N ALA A 18 -8.67 4.89 20.18
CA ALA A 18 -8.38 5.45 18.86
C ALA A 18 -6.93 5.21 18.44
N THR A 19 -5.98 5.37 19.37
CA THR A 19 -4.55 5.14 19.10
C THR A 19 -4.26 3.67 18.80
N VAL A 20 -4.84 2.73 19.56
CA VAL A 20 -4.68 1.29 19.29
C VAL A 20 -5.25 0.92 17.92
N LYS A 21 -6.41 1.47 17.56
CA LYS A 21 -7.01 1.26 16.22
C LYS A 21 -6.15 1.84 15.11
N ALA A 22 -5.61 3.05 15.28
CA ALA A 22 -4.73 3.68 14.32
C ALA A 22 -3.43 2.87 14.11
N LEU A 23 -2.84 2.36 15.19
CA LEU A 23 -1.68 1.47 15.13
C LEU A 23 -1.99 0.16 14.39
N GLY A 24 -3.17 -0.42 14.64
CA GLY A 24 -3.63 -1.62 13.93
C GLY A 24 -3.78 -1.38 12.43
N ALA A 25 -4.45 -0.28 12.05
CA ALA A 25 -4.61 0.12 10.65
C ALA A 25 -3.26 0.37 9.97
N PHE A 26 -2.35 1.09 10.64
CA PHE A 26 -1.00 1.34 10.17
C PHE A 26 -0.23 0.04 9.92
N SER A 27 -0.26 -0.88 10.89
CA SER A 27 0.45 -2.16 10.79
C SER A 27 -0.05 -3.01 9.63
N SER A 28 -1.37 -3.17 9.49
CA SER A 28 -1.98 -3.97 8.42
C SER A 28 -1.73 -3.40 7.02
N ASN A 29 -1.87 -2.09 6.85
CA ASN A 29 -1.57 -1.44 5.58
C ASN A 29 -0.07 -1.55 5.23
N SER A 30 0.81 -1.38 6.22
CA SER A 30 2.26 -1.52 6.01
C SER A 30 2.63 -2.94 5.58
N GLN A 31 2.00 -3.97 6.16
CA GLN A 31 2.18 -5.36 5.72
C GLN A 31 1.70 -5.57 4.28
N THR A 32 0.56 -4.96 3.92
CA THR A 32 0.02 -5.04 2.56
C THR A 32 0.96 -4.39 1.54
N ILE A 33 1.49 -3.20 1.86
CA ILE A 33 2.50 -2.50 1.05
C ILE A 33 3.76 -3.36 0.86
N ALA A 34 4.27 -3.96 1.94
CA ALA A 34 5.44 -4.82 1.89
C ALA A 34 5.20 -6.06 1.02
N SER A 35 4.05 -6.72 1.18
CA SER A 35 3.67 -7.88 0.37
C SER A 35 3.58 -7.52 -1.11
N GLU A 36 2.92 -6.41 -1.45
CA GLU A 36 2.76 -6.00 -2.84
C GLU A 36 4.09 -5.65 -3.50
N THR A 37 4.99 -5.01 -2.75
CA THR A 37 6.34 -4.68 -3.24
C THR A 37 7.14 -5.96 -3.51
N ALA A 38 7.07 -6.94 -2.61
CA ALA A 38 7.73 -8.24 -2.79
C ALA A 38 7.15 -9.01 -3.98
N ASP A 39 5.83 -8.99 -4.15
CA ASP A 39 5.14 -9.64 -5.27
C ASP A 39 5.51 -9.00 -6.61
N PHE A 40 5.59 -7.68 -6.69
CA PHE A 40 6.04 -6.97 -7.88
C PHE A 40 7.49 -7.31 -8.24
N ALA A 41 8.38 -7.36 -7.25
CA ALA A 41 9.78 -7.73 -7.45
C ALA A 41 9.90 -9.17 -8.00
N ARG A 42 9.16 -10.12 -7.41
CA ARG A 42 9.12 -11.51 -7.89
C ARG A 42 8.65 -11.61 -9.34
N LYS A 43 7.52 -10.97 -9.68
CA LYS A 43 6.98 -10.97 -11.04
C LYS A 43 7.94 -10.33 -12.04
N SER A 44 8.61 -9.24 -11.65
CA SER A 44 9.60 -8.57 -12.51
C SER A 44 10.79 -9.48 -12.81
N PHE A 45 11.25 -10.25 -11.82
CA PHE A 45 12.31 -11.23 -12.00
C PHE A 45 11.87 -12.37 -12.93
N GLU A 46 10.68 -12.93 -12.72
CA GLU A 46 10.11 -13.99 -13.56
C GLU A 46 9.95 -13.52 -15.03
N GLN A 47 9.42 -12.31 -15.25
CA GLN A 47 9.31 -11.72 -16.59
C GLN A 47 10.68 -11.55 -17.26
N THR A 48 11.67 -11.09 -16.52
CA THR A 48 13.03 -10.89 -17.04
C THR A 48 13.67 -12.22 -17.41
N SER A 49 13.59 -13.22 -16.53
CA SER A 49 14.12 -14.57 -16.78
C SER A 49 13.48 -15.19 -18.04
N ALA A 50 12.15 -15.12 -18.14
CA ALA A 50 11.43 -15.62 -19.31
C ALA A 50 11.80 -14.88 -20.60
N THR A 51 12.13 -13.59 -20.51
CA THR A 51 12.58 -12.80 -21.67
C THR A 51 13.98 -13.23 -22.10
N VAL A 52 14.90 -13.44 -21.15
CA VAL A 52 16.25 -13.93 -21.42
C VAL A 52 16.20 -15.31 -22.09
N GLU A 53 15.40 -16.24 -21.56
CA GLU A 53 15.22 -17.56 -22.17
C GLU A 53 14.75 -17.48 -23.63
N LYS A 54 13.77 -16.59 -23.91
CA LYS A 54 13.28 -16.36 -25.27
C LYS A 54 14.36 -15.76 -26.17
N LEU A 55 15.14 -14.80 -25.67
CA LEU A 55 16.23 -14.17 -26.43
C LEU A 55 17.34 -15.17 -26.78
N LEU A 56 17.67 -16.08 -25.88
CA LEU A 56 18.65 -17.15 -26.14
C LEU A 56 18.16 -18.16 -27.19
N GLY A 57 16.85 -18.29 -27.37
CA GLY A 57 16.24 -19.23 -28.31
C GLY A 57 16.08 -18.71 -29.74
N VAL A 58 16.30 -17.41 -30.01
CA VAL A 58 16.11 -16.82 -31.36
C VAL A 58 17.42 -16.69 -32.13
N GLN A 59 17.36 -16.88 -33.44
CA GLN A 59 18.53 -16.86 -34.34
C GLN A 59 18.64 -15.58 -35.17
N THR A 60 17.64 -14.70 -35.11
CA THR A 60 17.57 -13.48 -35.92
C THR A 60 17.37 -12.25 -35.06
N LEU A 61 17.94 -11.13 -35.50
CA LEU A 61 17.80 -9.85 -34.81
C LEU A 61 16.35 -9.35 -34.80
N ASP A 62 15.59 -9.56 -35.88
CA ASP A 62 14.18 -9.15 -35.95
C ASP A 62 13.35 -9.79 -34.83
N LYS A 63 13.57 -11.09 -34.55
CA LYS A 63 12.88 -11.78 -33.45
C LYS A 63 13.35 -11.33 -32.08
N ALA A 64 14.63 -11.01 -31.92
CA ALA A 64 15.13 -10.42 -30.68
C ALA A 64 14.50 -9.05 -30.40
N VAL A 65 14.33 -8.20 -31.43
CA VAL A 65 13.67 -6.90 -31.33
C VAL A 65 12.19 -7.05 -30.98
N GLU A 66 11.47 -8.00 -31.60
CA GLU A 66 10.08 -8.31 -31.24
C GLU A 66 9.96 -8.68 -29.74
N ILE A 67 10.81 -9.58 -29.24
CA ILE A 67 10.83 -10.00 -27.83
C ILE A 67 11.11 -8.83 -26.89
N GLN A 68 12.16 -8.05 -27.19
CA GLN A 68 12.54 -6.91 -26.35
C GLN A 68 11.44 -5.83 -26.34
N THR A 69 10.79 -5.59 -27.47
CA THR A 69 9.68 -4.64 -27.59
C THR A 69 8.49 -5.08 -26.74
N ALA A 70 8.14 -6.37 -26.80
CA ALA A 70 7.07 -6.93 -25.97
C ALA A 70 7.41 -6.85 -24.47
N PHE A 71 8.67 -7.13 -24.09
CA PHE A 71 9.14 -6.98 -22.71
C PHE A 71 9.01 -5.55 -22.21
N VAL A 72 9.51 -4.55 -22.98
CA VAL A 72 9.45 -3.14 -22.58
C VAL A 72 8.01 -2.67 -22.42
N LYS A 73 7.13 -3.02 -23.36
CA LYS A 73 5.70 -2.68 -23.26
C LYS A 73 5.06 -3.31 -22.03
N GLY A 74 5.27 -4.60 -21.81
CA GLY A 74 4.73 -5.31 -20.66
C GLY A 74 5.28 -4.80 -19.32
N ALA A 75 6.57 -4.47 -19.25
CA ALA A 75 7.20 -3.88 -18.07
C ALA A 75 6.62 -2.50 -17.76
N TYR A 76 6.36 -1.68 -18.79
CA TYR A 76 5.72 -0.38 -18.63
C TYR A 76 4.29 -0.52 -18.09
N ASP A 77 3.47 -1.38 -18.69
CA ASP A 77 2.08 -1.61 -18.26
C ASP A 77 2.04 -2.13 -16.81
N SER A 78 2.93 -3.07 -16.47
CA SER A 78 3.10 -3.58 -15.10
C SER A 78 3.51 -2.49 -14.11
N LEU A 79 4.45 -1.61 -14.49
CA LEU A 79 4.92 -0.53 -13.64
C LEU A 79 3.80 0.48 -13.36
N VAL A 80 3.07 0.91 -14.39
CA VAL A 80 1.95 1.85 -14.23
C VAL A 80 0.89 1.27 -13.30
N SER A 81 0.54 -0.01 -13.48
CA SER A 81 -0.40 -0.72 -12.62
C SER A 81 0.09 -0.77 -11.17
N GLN A 82 1.36 -1.11 -10.95
CA GLN A 82 1.99 -1.14 -9.64
C GLN A 82 1.98 0.24 -8.98
N THR A 83 2.34 1.30 -9.71
CA THR A 83 2.32 2.67 -9.21
C THR A 83 0.92 3.07 -8.76
N ALA A 84 -0.11 2.81 -9.57
CA ALA A 84 -1.49 3.12 -9.21
C ALA A 84 -1.92 2.38 -7.93
N LYS A 85 -1.56 1.10 -7.81
CA LYS A 85 -1.85 0.30 -6.62
C LYS A 85 -1.14 0.81 -5.38
N MET A 86 0.14 1.15 -5.48
CA MET A 86 0.91 1.71 -4.38
C MET A 86 0.38 3.08 -3.94
N SER A 87 -0.01 3.95 -4.87
CA SER A 87 -0.65 5.23 -4.55
C SER A 87 -1.95 5.03 -3.77
N ALA A 88 -2.79 4.06 -4.18
CA ALA A 88 -4.01 3.73 -3.45
C ALA A 88 -3.71 3.19 -2.04
N LEU A 89 -2.70 2.32 -1.88
CA LEU A 89 -2.31 1.79 -0.57
C LEU A 89 -1.77 2.87 0.37
N TYR A 90 -0.94 3.79 -0.11
CA TYR A 90 -0.46 4.91 0.72
C TYR A 90 -1.59 5.88 1.10
N SER A 91 -2.55 6.12 0.21
CA SER A 91 -3.75 6.89 0.53
C SER A 91 -4.60 6.17 1.59
N ALA A 92 -4.79 4.85 1.44
CA ALA A 92 -5.52 4.04 2.41
C ALA A 92 -4.84 4.10 3.78
N LEU A 93 -3.53 3.87 3.84
CA LEU A 93 -2.73 4.00 5.06
C LEU A 93 -2.98 5.35 5.78
N ALA A 94 -2.90 6.47 5.05
CA ALA A 94 -3.12 7.79 5.63
C ALA A 94 -4.55 7.95 6.15
N THR A 95 -5.55 7.61 5.34
CA THR A 95 -6.96 7.76 5.71
C THR A 95 -7.38 6.85 6.86
N GLU A 96 -7.02 5.57 6.82
CA GLU A 96 -7.40 4.58 7.84
C GLU A 96 -6.69 4.80 9.17
N THR A 97 -5.46 5.34 9.16
CA THR A 97 -4.76 5.72 10.39
C THR A 97 -5.42 6.94 11.06
N MET A 98 -5.97 7.88 10.28
CA MET A 98 -6.60 9.10 10.81
C MET A 98 -8.07 8.91 11.21
N LYS A 99 -8.78 7.99 10.57
CA LYS A 99 -10.21 7.71 10.81
C LYS A 99 -10.61 7.53 12.29
N PRO A 100 -9.83 6.84 13.16
CA PRO A 100 -10.19 6.68 14.58
C PRO A 100 -10.27 8.01 15.35
N TYR A 101 -9.65 9.08 14.85
CA TYR A 101 -9.63 10.40 15.47
C TYR A 101 -10.76 11.32 15.02
N GLU A 102 -11.42 11.05 13.89
CA GLU A 102 -12.55 11.85 13.40
C GLU A 102 -13.69 11.93 14.43
N GLY A 103 -13.99 10.80 15.08
CA GLY A 103 -15.00 10.74 16.15
C GLY A 103 -14.60 11.47 17.43
N LEU A 104 -13.29 11.57 17.72
CA LEU A 104 -12.77 12.31 18.87
C LEU A 104 -12.85 13.83 18.65
N LEU A 105 -12.46 14.30 17.46
CA LEU A 105 -12.59 15.71 17.07
C LEU A 105 -14.06 16.18 17.07
N SER A 106 -14.95 15.32 16.59
CA SER A 106 -16.40 15.58 16.59
C SER A 106 -16.97 15.71 18.01
N LYS A 107 -16.51 14.87 18.94
CA LYS A 107 -16.92 14.95 20.37
C LYS A 107 -16.31 16.15 21.09
N ALA A 108 -15.08 16.54 20.75
CA ALA A 108 -14.39 17.67 21.36
C ALA A 108 -14.94 19.04 20.90
N THR A 109 -15.55 19.10 19.72
CA THR A 109 -16.20 20.31 19.19
C THR A 109 -17.70 20.41 19.54
N ALA A 110 -18.30 19.30 19.98
CA ALA A 110 -19.69 19.24 20.46
C ALA A 110 -19.82 19.35 21.99
N ALA A 111 -18.70 19.39 22.73
CA ALA A 111 -18.61 19.63 24.17
C ALA A 111 -18.26 21.09 24.46
#